data_AF-A0A0F9AIG1-F1
#
_entry.id   AF-A0A0F9AIG1-F1
#
_cell.length_a   1.000
_cell.length_b   1.000
_cell.length_c   1.000
_cell.angle_alpha   90.00
_cell.angle_beta   90.00
_cell.angle_gamma   90.00
#
_symmetry.space_group_name_H-M   'P 1'
#
loop_
_entity.id
_entity.type
_entity.pdbx_description
1 polymer ?
#
loop_
_entity_poly.entity_id
_entity_poly.type
_entity_poly.pdbx_seq_one_letter_code
_entity_poly.pdbx_strand_id
1 'polypeptide(L)'
;WASLVMRNLLAAGFKVDVILAIWYKSLGGGFTNSPNTKLARTYEPFFVCTKGEPLLRKRGHSNVFPFAGVPPSQRIHATERPVELMQEILRTFVYPGARVIVPFLGSGNTLIACYKEGMTGFGYDLSKEHKRGFLVRVAKEFPDDFNPDEQDL
;
A
#
# COMPACT_ATOMS: atom_id res chain seq x y z
N TRP A 1 18.79 4.20 1.35
CA TRP A 1 17.79 3.20 1.79
C TRP A 1 17.62 2.09 0.74
N ALA A 2 17.43 2.40 -0.55
CA ALA A 2 17.13 1.39 -1.58
C ALA A 2 18.16 0.26 -1.67
N SER A 3 19.46 0.57 -1.63
CA SER A 3 20.52 -0.44 -1.66
C SER A 3 20.50 -1.39 -0.45
N LEU A 4 20.17 -0.88 0.74
CA LEU A 4 20.02 -1.69 1.94
C LEU A 4 18.81 -2.64 1.82
N VAL A 5 17.66 -2.13 1.35
CA VAL A 5 16.46 -2.95 1.13
C VAL A 5 16.72 -4.03 0.08
N MET A 6 17.31 -3.67 -1.05
CA MET A 6 17.65 -4.60 -2.13
C MET A 6 18.58 -5.71 -1.65
N ARG A 7 19.63 -5.38 -0.88
CA ARG A 7 20.53 -6.41 -0.32
C ARG A 7 19.80 -7.39 0.60
N ASN A 8 18.89 -6.90 1.45
CA ASN A 8 18.11 -7.77 2.33
C ASN A 8 17.12 -8.64 1.55
N LEU A 9 16.47 -8.11 0.50
CA LEU A 9 15.59 -8.89 -0.38
C LEU A 9 16.36 -10.02 -1.08
N LEU A 10 17.54 -9.71 -1.63
CA LEU A 10 18.40 -10.71 -2.28
C LEU A 10 18.89 -11.75 -1.28
N ALA A 11 19.35 -11.35 -0.09
CA ALA A 11 19.78 -12.26 0.96
C ALA A 11 18.64 -13.17 1.46
N ALA A 12 17.40 -12.70 1.42
CA ALA A 12 16.20 -13.47 1.74
C ALA A 12 15.72 -14.39 0.58
N GLY A 13 16.47 -14.46 -0.53
CA GLY A 13 16.20 -15.33 -1.67
C GLY A 13 15.11 -14.83 -2.61
N PHE A 14 14.77 -13.55 -2.58
CA PHE A 14 13.87 -12.96 -3.57
C PHE A 14 14.63 -12.64 -4.87
N LYS A 15 13.98 -12.86 -6.01
CA LYS A 15 14.36 -12.23 -7.27
C LYS A 15 13.81 -10.81 -7.28
N VAL A 16 14.67 -9.83 -7.56
CA VAL A 16 14.32 -8.41 -7.45
C VAL A 16 14.41 -7.77 -8.82
N ASP A 17 13.35 -7.09 -9.26
CA ASP A 17 13.44 -6.20 -10.41
C ASP A 17 14.21 -4.94 -10.02
N VAL A 18 15.31 -4.68 -10.72
CA VAL A 18 16.18 -3.52 -10.47
C VAL A 18 15.60 -2.23 -11.04
N ILE A 19 14.63 -2.33 -11.95
CA ILE A 19 13.85 -1.19 -12.43
C ILE A 19 12.65 -1.04 -11.49
N LEU A 20 12.74 -0.08 -10.57
CA LEU A 20 11.69 0.14 -9.57
C LEU A 20 10.37 0.56 -10.22
N ALA A 21 9.28 0.08 -9.64
CA ALA A 21 7.98 0.67 -9.85
C ALA A 21 7.86 1.95 -9.02
N ILE A 22 7.06 2.90 -9.50
CA ILE A 22 6.83 4.17 -8.81
C ILE A 22 5.35 4.43 -8.64
N TRP A 23 4.96 4.87 -7.46
CA TRP A 23 3.74 5.61 -7.26
C TRP A 23 4.00 7.07 -7.63
N TYR A 24 3.43 7.53 -8.74
CA TYR A 24 3.41 8.94 -9.10
C TYR A 24 2.18 9.60 -8.45
N LYS A 25 2.41 10.60 -7.60
CA LYS A 25 1.38 11.36 -6.89
C LYS A 25 0.72 12.34 -7.86
N SER A 26 -0.20 11.83 -8.67
CA SER A 26 -0.89 12.60 -9.70
C SER A 26 -1.65 13.80 -9.10
N LEU A 27 -1.93 14.81 -9.93
CA LEU A 27 -2.70 16.01 -9.55
C LEU A 27 -2.08 16.85 -8.42
N GLY A 28 -0.74 16.98 -8.38
CA GLY A 28 -0.05 17.91 -7.48
C GLY A 28 0.18 17.42 -6.06
N GLY A 29 0.07 16.11 -5.80
CA GLY A 29 0.21 15.52 -4.46
C GLY A 29 1.63 15.53 -3.84
N GLY A 30 2.60 16.22 -4.46
CA GLY A 30 3.96 16.33 -3.96
C GLY A 30 4.20 17.66 -3.22
N PHE A 31 4.86 17.59 -2.08
CA PHE A 31 5.27 18.78 -1.32
C PHE A 31 6.74 18.69 -0.91
N THR A 32 7.27 19.83 -0.45
CA THR A 32 8.60 19.96 0.15
C THR A 32 8.52 21.03 1.22
N ASN A 33 9.10 20.75 2.40
CA ASN A 33 9.23 21.76 3.46
C ASN A 33 10.44 22.67 3.24
N SER A 34 11.14 22.56 2.10
CA SER A 34 12.31 23.36 1.75
C SER A 34 12.32 23.68 0.24
N PRO A 35 11.35 24.45 -0.27
CA PRO A 35 11.18 24.67 -1.71
C PRO A 35 12.37 25.36 -2.38
N ASN A 36 13.12 26.18 -1.65
CA ASN A 36 14.30 26.88 -2.18
C ASN A 36 15.47 25.94 -2.49
N THR A 37 15.52 24.74 -1.89
CA THR A 37 16.68 23.84 -2.00
C THR A 37 16.32 22.40 -2.37
N LYS A 38 15.03 22.05 -2.40
CA LYS A 38 14.56 20.69 -2.66
C LYS A 38 13.36 20.70 -3.57
N LEU A 39 13.37 19.78 -4.54
CA LEU A 39 12.20 19.46 -5.35
C LEU A 39 11.07 18.85 -4.49
N ALA A 40 9.83 19.14 -4.88
CA ALA A 40 8.64 18.50 -4.35
C ALA A 40 8.70 16.98 -4.55
N ARG A 41 8.27 16.21 -3.54
CA ARG A 41 8.30 14.75 -3.58
C ARG A 41 7.04 14.22 -4.25
N THR A 42 7.05 14.19 -5.58
CA THR A 42 5.91 13.82 -6.42
C THR A 42 5.82 12.33 -6.74
N TYR A 43 6.78 11.52 -6.30
CA TYR A 43 6.69 10.07 -6.43
C TYR A 43 7.28 9.34 -5.21
N GLU A 44 6.87 8.07 -5.06
CA GLU A 44 7.45 7.11 -4.12
C GLU A 44 7.81 5.81 -4.87
N PRO A 45 9.08 5.39 -4.88
CA PRO A 45 9.46 4.14 -5.52
C PRO A 45 9.21 2.93 -4.61
N PHE A 46 8.95 1.77 -5.21
CA PHE A 46 8.82 0.49 -4.50
C PHE A 46 9.42 -0.66 -5.32
N PHE A 47 9.85 -1.70 -4.60
CA PHE A 47 10.37 -2.92 -5.21
C PHE A 47 9.23 -3.86 -5.57
N VAL A 48 9.33 -4.47 -6.74
CA VAL A 48 8.59 -5.69 -7.09
C VAL A 48 9.58 -6.84 -7.03
N CYS A 49 9.24 -7.87 -6.29
CA CYS A 49 10.11 -9.02 -6.09
C CYS A 49 9.29 -10.31 -6.01
N THR A 50 9.90 -11.43 -6.39
CA THR A 50 9.22 -12.72 -6.51
C THR A 50 10.02 -13.84 -5.85
N LYS A 51 9.31 -14.89 -5.45
CA LYS A 51 9.86 -16.23 -5.28
C LYS A 51 9.30 -17.10 -6.40
N GLY A 52 10.14 -17.91 -7.04
CA GLY A 52 9.75 -18.67 -8.24
C GLY A 52 9.68 -17.80 -9.49
N GLU A 53 8.73 -18.10 -10.38
CA GLU A 53 8.46 -17.41 -11.66
C GLU A 53 6.94 -17.18 -11.84
N PRO A 54 6.29 -16.41 -10.95
CA PRO A 54 4.85 -16.17 -11.08
C PRO A 54 4.55 -15.27 -12.27
N LEU A 55 3.41 -15.51 -12.92
CA LEU A 55 2.90 -14.60 -13.94
C LEU A 55 2.19 -13.42 -13.28
N LEU A 56 2.36 -12.22 -13.87
CA LEU A 56 1.56 -11.06 -13.50
C LEU A 56 0.10 -11.32 -13.80
N ARG A 57 -0.79 -10.90 -12.88
CA ARG A 57 -2.23 -10.89 -13.11
C ARG A 57 -2.60 -9.90 -14.22
N LYS A 58 -2.00 -8.70 -14.20
CA LYS A 58 -2.16 -7.67 -15.24
C LYS A 58 -0.87 -7.53 -16.04
N ARG A 59 -0.79 -8.23 -17.18
CA ARG A 59 0.40 -8.22 -18.05
C ARG A 59 0.49 -6.91 -18.84
N GLY A 60 1.71 -6.47 -19.12
CA GLY A 60 1.97 -5.23 -19.87
C GLY A 60 1.61 -3.95 -19.11
N HIS A 61 1.38 -4.03 -17.81
CA HIS A 61 1.13 -2.85 -16.99
C HIS A 61 2.38 -1.96 -16.89
N SER A 62 2.17 -0.64 -16.89
CA SER A 62 3.25 0.33 -16.65
C SER A 62 3.86 0.15 -15.25
N ASN A 63 5.16 0.40 -15.10
CA ASN A 63 5.78 0.48 -13.78
C ASN A 63 5.49 1.82 -13.07
N VAL A 64 4.67 2.70 -13.66
CA VAL A 64 4.20 3.96 -13.08
C VAL A 64 2.72 3.84 -12.68
N PHE A 65 2.43 4.14 -11.42
CA PHE A 65 1.08 4.10 -10.83
C PHE A 65 0.63 5.53 -10.52
N PRO A 66 -0.18 6.19 -11.37
CA PRO A 66 -0.48 7.63 -11.28
C PRO A 66 -1.71 7.93 -10.40
N PHE A 67 -1.61 7.81 -9.08
CA PHE A 67 -2.71 8.04 -8.14
C PHE A 67 -2.51 9.28 -7.28
N ALA A 68 -3.56 10.07 -7.07
CA ALA A 68 -3.50 11.22 -6.16
C ALA A 68 -3.31 10.75 -4.72
N GLY A 69 -2.62 11.54 -3.89
CA GLY A 69 -2.48 11.24 -2.47
C GLY A 69 -3.78 11.46 -1.69
N VAL A 70 -3.89 10.83 -0.52
CA VAL A 70 -5.04 11.08 0.38
C VAL A 70 -5.02 12.53 0.86
N PRO A 71 -6.14 13.28 0.78
CA PRO A 71 -6.22 14.66 1.29
C PRO A 71 -5.88 14.72 2.78
N PRO A 72 -5.13 15.74 3.26
CA PRO A 72 -4.73 15.83 4.67
C PRO A 72 -5.89 15.73 5.67
N SER A 73 -7.05 16.30 5.35
CA SER A 73 -8.26 16.26 6.18
C SER A 73 -8.90 14.88 6.33
N GLN A 74 -8.51 13.92 5.49
CA GLN A 74 -9.05 12.56 5.46
C GLN A 74 -8.03 11.51 5.93
N ARG A 75 -6.79 11.92 6.24
CA ARG A 75 -5.73 10.99 6.65
C ARG A 75 -5.94 10.50 8.07
N ILE A 76 -5.76 9.19 8.25
CA ILE A 76 -5.53 8.53 9.53
C ILE A 76 -4.02 8.50 9.81
N HIS A 77 -3.18 8.37 8.77
CA HIS A 77 -1.72 8.26 8.88
C HIS A 77 -0.98 9.32 8.06
N ALA A 78 0.18 9.79 8.55
CA ALA A 78 0.97 10.82 7.88
C ALA A 78 1.41 10.43 6.45
N THR A 79 1.83 9.17 6.27
CA THR A 79 2.26 8.57 5.00
C THR A 79 1.20 7.64 4.39
N GLU A 80 -0.07 7.97 4.59
CA GLU A 80 -1.19 7.17 4.09
C GLU A 80 -1.20 7.06 2.55
N ARG A 81 -1.29 5.83 2.06
CA ARG A 81 -1.47 5.51 0.64
C ARG A 81 -2.96 5.38 0.32
N PRO A 82 -3.45 5.91 -0.81
CA PRO A 82 -4.86 5.82 -1.18
C PRO A 82 -5.27 4.37 -1.46
N VAL A 83 -6.53 4.03 -1.19
CA VAL A 83 -7.06 2.66 -1.37
C VAL A 83 -6.95 2.24 -2.84
N GLU A 84 -7.22 3.16 -3.77
CA GLU A 84 -7.22 2.93 -5.21
C GLU A 84 -5.83 2.53 -5.74
N LEU A 85 -4.77 3.15 -5.19
CA LEU A 85 -3.39 2.74 -5.50
C LEU A 85 -3.15 1.29 -5.04
N MET A 86 -3.57 0.95 -3.82
CA MET A 86 -3.38 -0.40 -3.29
C MET A 86 -4.19 -1.43 -4.08
N GLN A 87 -5.41 -1.10 -4.50
CA GLN A 87 -6.21 -1.95 -5.39
C GLN A 87 -5.50 -2.18 -6.73
N GLU A 88 -4.93 -1.16 -7.36
CA GLU A 88 -4.21 -1.31 -8.64
C GLU A 88 -2.95 -2.17 -8.49
N ILE A 89 -2.19 -1.99 -7.41
CA ILE A 89 -1.04 -2.84 -7.09
C ILE A 89 -1.50 -4.30 -6.93
N LEU A 90 -2.53 -4.55 -6.13
CA LEU A 90 -3.06 -5.90 -5.91
C LEU A 90 -3.61 -6.51 -7.22
N ARG A 91 -4.36 -5.76 -8.03
CA ARG A 91 -4.83 -6.20 -9.36
C ARG A 91 -3.69 -6.52 -10.32
N THR A 92 -2.53 -5.90 -10.15
CA THR A 92 -1.36 -6.15 -10.99
C THR A 92 -0.66 -7.45 -10.63
N PHE A 93 -0.48 -7.72 -9.33
CA PHE A 93 0.41 -8.77 -8.85
C PHE A 93 -0.29 -9.97 -8.18
N VAL A 94 -1.55 -9.84 -7.77
CA VAL A 94 -2.21 -10.80 -6.86
C VAL A 94 -3.54 -11.27 -7.43
N TYR A 95 -3.75 -12.58 -7.45
CA TYR A 95 -5.00 -13.21 -7.88
C TYR A 95 -6.05 -13.20 -6.76
N PRO A 96 -7.36 -13.10 -7.07
CA PRO A 96 -8.42 -13.27 -6.09
C PRO A 96 -8.30 -14.61 -5.36
N GLY A 97 -8.73 -14.65 -4.09
CA GLY A 97 -8.57 -15.78 -3.19
C GLY A 97 -7.19 -15.90 -2.54
N ALA A 98 -6.21 -15.07 -2.92
CA ALA A 98 -4.90 -15.04 -2.29
C ALA A 98 -4.94 -14.46 -0.87
N ARG A 99 -3.90 -14.80 -0.10
CA ARG A 99 -3.63 -14.21 1.22
C ARG A 99 -2.57 -13.14 1.11
N VAL A 100 -2.81 -11.97 1.70
CA VAL A 100 -1.91 -10.81 1.65
C VAL A 100 -1.49 -10.43 3.07
N ILE A 101 -0.18 -10.39 3.31
CA ILE A 101 0.38 -9.93 4.59
C ILE A 101 0.85 -8.48 4.50
N VAL A 102 0.52 -7.67 5.50
CA VAL A 102 0.93 -6.26 5.61
C VAL A 102 1.64 -6.03 6.95
N PRO A 103 2.98 -6.16 7.01
CA PRO A 103 3.72 -6.07 8.28
C PRO A 103 3.73 -4.68 8.92
N PHE A 104 3.43 -3.64 8.14
CA PHE A 104 3.35 -2.24 8.56
C PHE A 104 2.01 -1.67 8.08
N LEU A 105 0.96 -1.95 8.83
CA LEU A 105 -0.42 -1.80 8.38
C LEU A 105 -0.87 -0.33 8.27
N GLY A 106 -0.35 0.57 9.11
CA GLY A 106 -0.66 1.99 9.08
C GLY A 106 -2.18 2.25 9.11
N SER A 107 -2.68 3.02 8.13
CA SER A 107 -4.10 3.35 8.01
C SER A 107 -5.02 2.16 7.66
N GLY A 108 -4.46 0.98 7.36
CA GLY A 108 -5.21 -0.22 7.02
C GLY A 108 -5.80 -0.25 5.60
N ASN A 109 -5.52 0.76 4.76
CA ASN A 109 -6.04 0.85 3.39
C ASN A 109 -5.70 -0.36 2.50
N THR A 110 -4.59 -1.05 2.77
CA THR A 110 -4.25 -2.28 2.05
C THR A 110 -5.25 -3.40 2.34
N LEU A 111 -5.78 -3.51 3.57
CA LEU A 111 -6.78 -4.53 3.91
C LEU A 111 -8.13 -4.22 3.28
N ILE A 112 -8.52 -2.94 3.25
CA ILE A 112 -9.70 -2.48 2.51
C ILE A 112 -9.56 -2.85 1.02
N ALA A 113 -8.40 -2.59 0.43
CA ALA A 113 -8.11 -2.98 -0.94
C ALA A 113 -8.16 -4.51 -1.15
N CYS A 114 -7.64 -5.30 -0.22
CA CYS A 114 -7.73 -6.76 -0.29
C CYS A 114 -9.19 -7.22 -0.31
N TYR A 115 -10.01 -6.70 0.61
CA TYR A 115 -11.43 -7.03 0.70
C TYR A 115 -12.16 -6.73 -0.62
N LYS A 116 -11.99 -5.51 -1.15
CA LYS A 116 -12.58 -5.08 -2.42
C LYS A 116 -12.13 -5.90 -3.63
N GLU A 117 -10.93 -6.48 -3.59
CA GLU A 117 -10.37 -7.29 -4.67
C GLU A 117 -10.55 -8.82 -4.48
N GLY A 118 -11.35 -9.22 -3.48
CA GLY A 118 -11.64 -10.63 -3.20
C GLY A 118 -10.43 -11.39 -2.66
N MET A 119 -9.61 -10.76 -1.83
CA MET A 119 -8.43 -11.34 -1.17
C MET A 119 -8.58 -11.30 0.34
N THR A 120 -7.89 -12.20 1.05
CA THR A 120 -7.83 -12.17 2.51
C THR A 120 -6.56 -11.46 2.95
N GLY A 121 -6.69 -10.26 3.50
CA GLY A 121 -5.57 -9.51 4.06
C GLY A 121 -5.43 -9.72 5.58
N PHE A 122 -4.20 -9.72 6.08
CA PHE A 122 -3.91 -9.56 7.51
C PHE A 122 -2.65 -8.72 7.70
N GLY A 123 -2.53 -8.02 8.82
CA GLY A 123 -1.41 -7.13 9.04
C GLY A 123 -1.25 -6.67 10.48
N TYR A 124 -0.13 -6.01 10.74
CA TYR A 124 0.25 -5.55 12.07
C TYR A 124 0.68 -4.08 12.02
N ASP A 125 0.32 -3.32 13.06
CA ASP A 125 0.85 -1.98 13.31
C ASP A 125 1.17 -1.86 14.79
N LEU A 126 2.16 -1.03 15.14
CA LEU A 126 2.53 -0.80 16.54
C LEU A 126 1.65 0.27 17.21
N SER A 127 0.99 1.15 16.44
CA SER A 127 0.16 2.23 16.98
C SER A 127 -1.30 1.80 17.12
N LYS A 128 -1.84 2.00 18.33
CA LYS A 128 -3.26 1.76 18.63
C LYS A 128 -4.16 2.84 18.01
N GLU A 129 -3.63 4.05 17.83
CA GLU A 129 -4.34 5.19 17.24
C GLU A 129 -4.68 4.91 15.77
N HIS A 130 -3.74 4.33 15.02
CA HIS A 130 -4.00 3.91 13.64
C HIS A 130 -5.07 2.82 13.58
N LYS A 131 -5.03 1.83 14.50
CA LYS A 131 -6.08 0.79 14.61
C LYS A 131 -7.46 1.43 14.80
N ARG A 132 -7.61 2.39 15.71
CA ARG A 132 -8.89 3.06 15.94
C ARG A 132 -9.41 3.79 14.70
N GLY A 133 -8.56 4.58 14.04
CA GLY A 133 -8.96 5.30 12.82
C GLY A 133 -9.39 4.35 11.70
N PHE A 134 -8.67 3.24 11.55
CA PHE A 134 -9.01 2.17 10.60
C PHE A 134 -10.37 1.55 10.91
N LEU A 135 -10.65 1.16 12.15
CA LEU A 135 -11.93 0.56 12.54
C LEU A 135 -13.12 1.48 12.26
N VAL A 136 -13.00 2.78 12.55
CA VAL A 136 -14.03 3.77 12.24
C VAL A 136 -14.29 3.85 10.72
N ARG A 137 -13.23 3.76 9.91
CA ARG A 137 -13.37 3.75 8.45
C ARG A 137 -14.07 2.49 7.96
N VAL A 138 -13.67 1.32 8.44
CA VAL A 138 -14.27 0.03 8.06
C VAL A 138 -15.75 0.00 8.46
N ALA A 139 -16.10 0.39 9.68
CA ALA A 139 -17.49 0.45 10.13
C ALA A 139 -18.38 1.36 9.25
N LYS A 140 -17.80 2.44 8.72
CA LYS A 140 -18.51 3.35 7.80
C LYS A 140 -18.64 2.79 6.39
N GLU A 141 -17.61 2.12 5.89
CA GLU A 141 -17.51 1.67 4.50
C GLU A 141 -18.17 0.30 4.27
N PHE A 142 -18.17 -0.56 5.29
CA PHE A 142 -18.71 -1.92 5.26
C PHE A 142 -19.59 -2.18 6.49
N PRO A 143 -20.70 -1.44 6.66
CA PRO A 143 -21.53 -1.54 7.86
C PRO A 143 -22.15 -2.93 8.06
N ASP A 144 -22.47 -3.63 6.97
CA ASP A 144 -23.12 -4.95 7.03
C ASP A 144 -22.13 -6.08 7.38
N ASP A 145 -20.83 -5.86 7.14
CA ASP A 145 -19.76 -6.84 7.34
C ASP A 145 -18.91 -6.54 8.59
N PHE A 146 -19.23 -5.47 9.33
CA PHE A 146 -18.46 -5.03 10.49
C PHE A 146 -19.12 -5.46 11.80
N ASN A 147 -18.48 -6.40 12.51
CA ASN A 147 -18.87 -6.77 13.87
C ASN A 147 -18.00 -6.00 14.90
N PRO A 148 -18.56 -5.03 15.65
CA PRO A 148 -17.81 -4.27 16.66
C PRO A 148 -17.34 -5.12 17.84
N ASP A 149 -18.05 -6.21 18.17
CA ASP A 149 -17.76 -7.05 19.33
C ASP A 149 -16.56 -7.98 19.12
N GLU A 150 -16.08 -8.11 17.88
CA GLU A 150 -14.93 -8.95 17.50
C GLU A 150 -13.59 -8.19 17.43
N GLN A 151 -13.58 -6.88 17.73
CA GLN A 151 -12.42 -6.02 17.44
C GLN A 151 -11.42 -5.85 18.60
N ASP A 152 -11.76 -6.36 19.80
CA ASP A 152 -10.99 -6.23 21.05
C ASP A 152 -10.13 -7.46 21.41
N LEU A 153 -9.93 -8.38 20.47
CA LEU A 153 -8.90 -9.43 20.53
C LEU A 153 -7.53 -8.90 20.07
#